data_AF-A0A1H5T4F6-F1
#
_entry.id   AF-A0A1H5T4F6-F1
#
_cell.length_a   1.000
_cell.length_b   1.000
_cell.length_c   1.000
_cell.angle_alpha   90.00
_cell.angle_beta   90.00
_cell.angle_gamma   90.00
#
_symmetry.space_group_name_H-M   'P 1'
#
loop_
_entity.id
_entity.type
_entity.pdbx_description
1 polymer ?
#
loop_
_entity_poly.entity_id
_entity_poly.type
_entity_poly.pdbx_seq_one_letter_code
_entity_poly.pdbx_strand_id
1 'polypeptide(L)' 'MFLEFSPKRFWSSEFIKQNNLILDSTKNNEFTESKPSWFKPSKDSKKYKIDGDFDQGSRYFIDEKTGICFFYEIQL' A
#
# COMPACT_ATOMS: atom_id res chain seq x y z
N MET A 1 7.80 4.92 -7.21
CA MET A 1 8.14 3.49 -7.39
C MET A 1 6.88 2.65 -7.21
N PHE A 2 6.66 1.67 -8.08
CA PHE A 2 5.59 0.67 -7.94
C PHE A 2 6.24 -0.70 -7.68
N LEU A 3 5.70 -1.46 -6.74
CA LEU A 3 6.19 -2.79 -6.40
C LEU A 3 5.02 -3.74 -6.13
N GLU A 4 5.10 -4.95 -6.67
CA GLU A 4 4.22 -6.07 -6.35
C GLU A 4 5.08 -7.21 -5.82
N PHE A 5 4.69 -7.79 -4.68
CA PHE A 5 5.43 -8.88 -4.06
C PHE A 5 4.56 -9.70 -3.10
N SER A 6 5.00 -10.92 -2.81
CA SER A 6 4.32 -11.86 -1.93
C SER A 6 5.21 -12.20 -0.73
N PRO A 7 5.17 -11.40 0.36
CA PRO A 7 5.97 -11.67 1.54
C PRO A 7 5.38 -12.81 2.38
N LYS A 8 6.12 -13.22 3.43
CA LYS A 8 5.56 -14.10 4.46
C LYS A 8 4.44 -13.37 5.20
N ARG A 9 3.39 -14.09 5.62
CA ARG A 9 2.18 -13.50 6.24
C ARG A 9 2.44 -12.57 7.43
N PHE A 10 3.45 -12.85 8.25
CA PHE A 10 3.78 -12.00 9.42
C PHE A 10 4.50 -10.70 9.04
N TRP A 11 5.10 -10.63 7.84
CA TRP A 11 5.93 -9.50 7.46
C TRP A 11 5.09 -8.23 7.26
N SER A 12 3.89 -8.35 6.66
CA SER A 12 3.00 -7.21 6.45
C SER A 12 2.54 -6.58 7.77
N SER A 13 2.24 -7.39 8.79
CA SER A 13 1.93 -6.88 10.12
C SER A 13 3.09 -6.15 10.78
N GLU A 14 4.32 -6.66 10.64
CA GLU A 14 5.51 -5.98 11.16
C GLU A 14 5.80 -4.69 10.38
N PHE A 15 5.65 -4.70 9.05
CA PHE A 15 5.81 -3.53 8.21
C PHE A 15 4.84 -2.40 8.60
N ILE A 16 3.55 -2.72 8.77
CA ILE A 16 2.53 -1.77 9.24
C ILE A 16 2.94 -1.16 10.59
N LYS A 17 3.35 -2.00 11.54
CA LYS A 17 3.72 -1.57 12.89
C LYS A 17 4.97 -0.70 12.90
N GLN A 18 6.03 -1.11 12.20
CA GLN A 18 7.32 -0.40 12.22
C GLN A 18 7.25 0.96 11.51
N ASN A 19 6.35 1.11 10.54
CA ASN A 19 6.17 2.36 9.79
C ASN A 19 4.97 3.19 10.29
N ASN A 20 4.37 2.81 11.42
CA ASN A 20 3.17 3.48 11.99
C ASN A 20 2.07 3.71 10.94
N LEU A 21 1.79 2.69 10.13
CA LEU A 21 0.80 2.83 9.06
C LEU A 21 -0.62 2.73 9.61
N ILE A 22 -1.46 3.64 9.14
CA ILE A 22 -2.90 3.67 9.45
C ILE A 22 -3.71 3.29 8.23
N LEU A 23 -4.95 2.85 8.45
CA LEU A 23 -5.89 2.58 7.37
C LEU A 23 -6.21 3.88 6.63
N ASP A 24 -6.05 3.85 5.32
CA ASP A 24 -6.47 4.96 4.46
C ASP A 24 -7.95 4.79 4.08
N SER A 25 -8.81 5.59 4.70
CA SER A 25 -10.24 5.64 4.42
C SER A 25 -10.59 6.41 3.14
N THR A 26 -9.60 7.03 2.48
CA THR A 26 -9.78 7.83 1.28
C THR A 26 -10.16 6.93 0.11
N LYS A 27 -11.39 7.14 -0.41
CA LYS A 27 -11.91 6.41 -1.58
C LYS A 27 -11.18 6.76 -2.88
N ASN A 28 -10.59 7.95 -2.96
CA ASN A 28 -9.82 8.36 -4.13
C ASN A 28 -8.51 7.59 -4.21
N ASN A 29 -8.34 6.87 -5.32
CA ASN A 29 -7.09 6.27 -5.76
C ASN A 29 -6.44 7.23 -6.77
N GLU A 30 -6.17 8.46 -6.37
CA GLU A 30 -5.66 9.54 -7.24
C GLU A 30 -4.30 9.26 -7.91
N PHE A 31 -3.62 8.16 -7.57
CA PHE A 31 -2.38 7.71 -8.23
C PHE A 31 -2.61 7.05 -9.61
N THR A 32 -3.76 7.29 -10.25
CA THR A 32 -4.23 6.57 -11.44
C THR A 32 -3.54 6.92 -12.75
N GLU A 33 -3.00 8.13 -12.92
CA GLU A 33 -2.55 8.57 -14.26
C GLU A 33 -1.20 7.97 -14.69
N SER A 34 -0.31 7.66 -13.75
CA SER A 34 1.06 7.18 -14.04
C SER A 34 1.32 5.72 -13.64
N LYS A 35 0.28 5.02 -13.20
CA LYS A 35 0.38 3.66 -12.69
C LYS A 35 0.62 2.63 -13.80
N PRO A 36 1.56 1.68 -13.63
CA PRO A 36 1.73 0.57 -14.55
C PRO A 36 0.48 -0.31 -14.66
N SER A 37 0.25 -0.87 -15.85
CA SER A 37 -0.92 -1.73 -16.13
C SER A 37 -0.99 -3.01 -15.31
N TRP A 38 0.14 -3.46 -14.73
CA TRP A 38 0.23 -4.62 -13.85
C TRP A 38 -0.09 -4.30 -12.39
N PHE A 39 0.02 -3.04 -11.94
CA PHE A 39 -0.19 -2.67 -10.54
C PHE A 39 -1.69 -2.64 -10.22
N LYS A 40 -2.27 -3.80 -9.91
CA LYS A 40 -3.72 -3.99 -9.75
C LYS A 40 -4.03 -4.64 -8.39
N PRO A 41 -3.95 -3.89 -7.28
CA PRO A 41 -4.40 -4.39 -5.98
C PRO A 41 -5.87 -4.83 -6.04
N SER A 42 -6.19 -5.91 -5.33
CA SER A 42 -7.54 -6.46 -5.30
C SER A 42 -8.50 -5.50 -4.60
N LYS A 43 -9.80 -5.60 -4.87
CA LYS A 43 -10.83 -4.83 -4.14
C LYS A 43 -10.90 -5.19 -2.66
N ASP A 44 -10.41 -6.37 -2.30
CA ASP A 44 -10.37 -6.87 -0.93
C ASP A 44 -9.11 -6.42 -0.18
N SER A 45 -8.17 -5.77 -0.87
CA SER A 45 -6.94 -5.28 -0.26
C SER A 45 -7.24 -4.12 0.68
N LYS A 46 -6.68 -4.18 1.89
CA LYS A 46 -6.67 -3.05 2.82
C LYS A 46 -5.65 -2.03 2.34
N LYS A 47 -6.05 -0.77 2.30
CA LYS A 47 -5.19 0.37 1.92
C LYS A 47 -4.64 1.03 3.18
N TYR A 48 -3.34 1.27 3.19
CA TYR A 48 -2.61 1.89 4.28
C TYR A 48 -1.81 3.10 3.79
N LYS A 49 -1.57 4.03 4.70
CA LYS A 49 -0.73 5.22 4.53
C LYS A 49 0.04 5.51 5.82
N ILE A 50 1.06 6.36 5.74
CA ILE A 50 1.73 6.85 6.95
C ILE A 50 0.79 7.73 7.77
N ASP A 51 0.92 7.66 9.10
CA ASP A 51 0.20 8.56 10.00
C ASP A 51 0.94 9.90 10.11
N GLY A 52 0.22 11.00 9.89
CA GLY A 52 0.73 12.38 10.09
C GLY A 52 0.91 13.22 8.82
N ASP A 53 1.41 14.45 9.05
CA ASP A 53 1.51 15.53 8.05
C ASP A 53 2.56 15.29 6.95
N PHE A 54 3.37 14.23 7.10
CA PHE A 54 4.36 13.79 6.12
C PHE A 54 3.80 12.80 5.08
N ASP A 55 2.47 12.66 4.99
CA ASP A 55 1.85 11.88 3.92
C ASP A 55 2.07 12.55 2.56
N GLN A 56 3.13 12.13 1.88
CA GLN A 56 3.48 12.60 0.53
C GLN A 56 2.67 11.91 -0.57
N GLY A 57 1.84 10.92 -0.23
CA GLY A 57 1.01 10.19 -1.19
C GLY A 57 1.40 8.73 -1.40
N SER A 58 2.41 8.19 -0.71
CA SER A 58 2.73 6.75 -0.73
C SER A 58 1.56 5.92 -0.20
N ARG A 59 1.23 4.82 -0.87
CA ARG A 59 0.10 3.94 -0.52
C ARG A 59 0.49 2.47 -0.58
N TYR A 60 0.04 1.72 0.42
CA TYR A 60 0.32 0.30 0.57
C TYR A 60 -0.98 -0.49 0.56
N PHE A 61 -1.09 -1.47 -0.31
CA PHE A 61 -2.26 -2.32 -0.43
C PHE A 61 -1.88 -3.74 -0.03
N ILE A 62 -2.58 -4.30 0.96
CA ILE A 62 -2.28 -5.61 1.51
C ILE A 62 -3.55 -6.46 1.44
N ASP A 63 -3.47 -7.56 0.70
CA ASP A 63 -4.53 -8.55 0.63
C ASP A 63 -4.28 -9.65 1.68
N GLU A 64 -5.08 -9.69 2.73
CA GLU A 64 -4.91 -10.68 3.81
C GLU A 64 -5.28 -12.11 3.39
N LYS A 65 -6.06 -12.29 2.32
CA LYS A 65 -6.46 -13.61 1.83
C LYS A 65 -5.34 -14.24 1.02
N THR A 66 -4.75 -13.47 0.10
CA THR A 66 -3.71 -13.95 -0.81
C THR A 66 -2.30 -13.73 -0.28
N GLY A 67 -2.12 -12.76 0.62
CA GLY A 67 -0.81 -12.31 1.11
C GLY A 67 -0.07 -11.39 0.14
N ILE A 68 -0.63 -11.08 -1.03
CA ILE A 68 0.01 -10.22 -2.03
C ILE A 68 -0.03 -8.76 -1.54
N CYS A 69 1.09 -8.08 -1.70
CA CYS A 69 1.28 -6.68 -1.35
C CYS A 69 1.59 -5.86 -2.61
N PHE A 70 0.94 -4.70 -2.73
CA PHE A 70 1.20 -3.72 -3.78
C PHE A 70 1.59 -2.39 -3.14
N PHE A 71 2.79 -1.89 -3.43
CA PHE A 71 3.31 -0.64 -2.86
C PHE A 71 3.47 0.41 -3.94
N TYR A 72 2.91 1.59 -3.67
CA TYR A 72 3.19 2.82 -4.38
C TYR A 72 3.97 3.73 -3.44
N GLU A 73 5.22 4.01 -3.78
CA GLU A 73 6.14 4.82 -2.97
C GLU A 73 6.58 6.05 -3.75
N ILE A 74 6.44 7.24 -3.17
CA ILE A 74 7.04 8.47 -3.70
C ILE A 74 8.45 8.57 -3.12
N GLN A 75 9.45 8.68 -3.99
CA GLN A 75 10.84 8.89 -3.60
C GLN A 75 11.15 10.38 -3.74
N LEU A 76 11.67 10.98 -2.67
CA LEU A 76 12.30 12.30 -2.69
C LEU A 76 13.79 12.19 -3.00
#